data_AF-A0A966WTE2-F1
#
_entry.id   AF-A0A966WTE2-F1
#
_cell.length_a   1.000
_cell.length_b   1.000
_cell.length_c   1.000
_cell.angle_alpha   90.00
_cell.angle_beta   90.00
_cell.angle_gamma   90.00
#
_symmetry.space_group_name_H-M   'P 1'
#
loop_
_entity.id
_entity.type
_entity.pdbx_description
1 polymer ?
#
loop_
_entity_poly.entity_id
_entity_poly.type
_entity_poly.pdbx_seq_one_letter_code
_entity_poly.pdbx_strand_id
1 'polypeptide(L)'
;MGRCVTPDSILQFWFAEGPDTPREVWFRKNPEFDASIRDAFAPLLLPAREGALDDWAATPLGALALLLVLDQFPRNLHRGEAAAFASDAHARAIAVRLLASQQDLLLTPTQRVFAYLPFEHSEAMADQ
;
A
#
# COMPACT_ATOMS: atom_id res chain seq x y z
N MET A 1 26.20 4.69 -3.19
CA MET A 1 25.13 3.83 -3.73
C MET A 1 23.89 4.02 -2.89
N GLY A 2 22.89 4.75 -3.40
CA GLY A 2 21.56 4.75 -2.77
C GLY A 2 20.96 3.35 -2.88
N ARG A 3 20.46 2.79 -1.78
CA ARG A 3 19.83 1.47 -1.78
C ARG A 3 18.58 1.54 -2.65
N CYS A 4 18.51 0.73 -3.70
CA CYS A 4 17.30 0.63 -4.52
C CYS A 4 16.17 0.07 -3.64
N VAL A 5 15.06 0.78 -3.56
CA VAL A 5 13.89 0.35 -2.80
C VAL A 5 13.11 -0.66 -3.63
N THR A 6 12.79 -1.81 -3.04
CA THR A 6 12.10 -2.95 -3.68
C THR A 6 10.78 -3.28 -2.98
N PRO A 7 9.89 -4.08 -3.59
CA PRO A 7 8.71 -4.61 -2.90
C PRO A 7 9.03 -5.21 -1.53
N ASP A 8 10.07 -6.03 -1.43
CA ASP A 8 10.49 -6.65 -0.18
C ASP A 8 10.84 -5.63 0.91
N SER A 9 11.49 -4.53 0.55
CA SER A 9 11.83 -3.49 1.53
C SER A 9 10.61 -2.80 2.12
N ILE A 10 9.55 -2.62 1.33
CA ILE A 10 8.27 -2.08 1.78
C ILE A 10 7.58 -3.07 2.71
N LEU A 11 7.53 -4.35 2.32
CA LEU A 11 6.89 -5.40 3.13
C LEU A 11 7.63 -5.64 4.45
N GLN A 12 8.97 -5.63 4.43
CA GLN A 12 9.78 -5.74 5.65
C GLN A 12 9.55 -4.56 6.60
N PHE A 13 9.40 -3.34 6.06
CA PHE A 13 9.08 -2.18 6.88
C PHE A 13 7.66 -2.26 7.46
N TRP A 14 6.68 -2.57 6.61
CA TRP A 14 5.27 -2.53 6.98
C TRP A 14 4.90 -3.67 7.93
N PHE A 15 5.45 -4.87 7.71
CA PHE A 15 5.23 -6.07 8.50
C PHE A 15 6.47 -6.46 9.33
N ALA A 16 7.16 -5.47 9.90
CA ALA A 16 8.40 -5.68 10.66
C ALA A 16 8.29 -6.67 11.84
N GLU A 17 7.08 -6.85 12.38
CA GLU A 17 6.77 -7.78 13.48
C GLU A 17 6.31 -9.15 12.98
N GLY A 18 6.37 -9.38 11.66
CA GLY A 18 5.90 -10.58 10.98
C GLY A 18 4.66 -10.32 10.11
N PRO A 19 4.46 -11.10 9.03
CA PRO A 19 3.35 -10.92 8.08
C PRO A 19 1.97 -11.24 8.67
N ASP A 20 1.92 -11.96 9.80
CA ASP A 20 0.69 -12.33 10.49
C ASP A 20 0.40 -11.43 11.71
N THR A 21 1.31 -10.52 12.07
CA THR A 21 1.22 -9.73 13.30
C THR A 21 0.59 -8.37 13.03
N PRO A 22 -0.61 -8.07 13.56
CA PRO A 22 -1.22 -6.75 13.43
C PRO A 22 -0.43 -5.69 14.20
N ARG A 23 -0.27 -4.50 13.62
CA ARG A 23 0.44 -3.39 14.25
C ARG A 23 -0.49 -2.20 14.46
N GLU A 24 -0.54 -1.68 15.69
CA GLU A 24 -1.41 -0.52 16.01
C GLU A 24 -1.06 0.73 15.19
N VAL A 25 0.20 0.85 14.77
CA VAL A 25 0.72 2.03 14.05
C VAL A 25 0.09 2.23 12.68
N TRP A 26 -0.48 1.18 12.08
CA TRP A 26 -1.15 1.28 10.77
C TRP A 26 -2.42 2.15 10.81
N PHE A 27 -3.14 2.12 11.94
CA PHE A 27 -4.45 2.76 12.06
C PHE A 27 -4.47 3.91 13.08
N ARG A 28 -3.29 4.34 13.55
CA ARG A 28 -3.15 5.49 14.45
C ARG A 28 -2.23 6.54 13.84
N LYS A 29 -2.51 7.80 14.14
CA LYS A 29 -1.59 8.89 13.80
C LYS A 29 -0.33 8.76 14.66
N ASN A 30 0.82 8.59 14.01
CA ASN A 30 2.12 8.48 14.65
C ASN A 30 3.15 9.28 13.82
N PRO A 31 3.56 10.48 14.28
CA PRO A 31 4.50 11.33 13.53
C PRO A 31 5.84 10.66 13.24
N GLU A 32 6.36 9.85 14.15
CA GLU A 32 7.63 9.14 13.99
C GLU A 32 7.55 8.07 12.88
N PHE A 33 6.42 7.35 12.81
CA PHE A 33 6.15 6.39 11.75
C PHE A 33 5.93 7.07 10.40
N ASP A 34 5.18 8.18 10.38
CA ASP A 34 4.98 8.99 9.17
C ASP A 34 6.32 9.56 8.66
N ALA A 35 7.20 10.00 9.56
CA ALA A 35 8.56 10.43 9.20
C ALA A 35 9.39 9.27 8.63
N SER A 36 9.30 8.08 9.23
CA SER A 36 9.99 6.89 8.73
C SER A 36 9.54 6.51 7.31
N ILE A 37 8.24 6.63 7.01
CA ILE A 37 7.70 6.43 5.65
C ILE A 37 8.25 7.49 4.70
N ARG A 38 8.26 8.76 5.14
CA ARG A 38 8.74 9.87 4.31
C ARG A 38 10.19 9.67 3.90
N ASP A 39 11.04 9.38 4.89
CA ASP A 39 12.48 9.30 4.69
C ASP A 39 12.87 8.11 3.81
N ALA A 40 12.14 6.99 3.92
CA ALA A 40 12.46 5.77 3.19
C ALA A 40 11.74 5.64 1.83
N PHE A 41 10.51 6.13 1.71
CA PHE A 41 9.60 5.75 0.62
C PHE A 41 8.94 6.92 -0.11
N ALA A 42 9.09 8.18 0.34
CA ALA A 42 8.54 9.33 -0.39
C ALA A 42 8.90 9.37 -1.89
N PRO A 43 10.13 9.00 -2.31
CA PRO A 43 10.49 8.97 -3.74
C PRO A 43 9.67 7.99 -4.59
N LEU A 44 8.96 7.03 -3.99
CA LEU A 44 8.15 6.05 -4.72
C LEU A 44 6.75 6.55 -5.06
N LEU A 45 6.21 7.55 -4.34
CA LEU A 45 4.80 7.95 -4.48
C LEU A 45 4.48 8.42 -5.89
N LEU A 46 5.31 9.29 -6.48
CA LEU A 46 5.08 9.81 -7.82
C LEU A 46 5.23 8.71 -8.90
N PRO A 47 6.32 7.94 -8.97
CA PRO A 47 6.44 6.83 -9.92
C PRO A 47 5.33 5.79 -9.80
N ALA A 48 4.92 5.43 -8.58
CA ALA A 48 3.80 4.50 -8.37
C ALA A 48 2.50 5.07 -8.93
N ARG A 49 2.19 6.33 -8.60
CA ARG A 49 0.99 7.01 -9.08
C ARG A 49 0.96 7.10 -10.62
N GLU A 50 2.10 7.30 -11.26
CA GLU A 50 2.25 7.37 -12.72
C GLU A 50 2.29 6.01 -13.42
N GLY A 51 2.23 4.90 -12.67
CA GLY A 51 2.22 3.55 -13.22
C GLY A 51 3.60 2.95 -13.52
N ALA A 52 4.69 3.64 -13.15
CA ALA A 52 6.04 3.17 -13.41
C ALA A 52 6.44 1.93 -12.58
N LEU A 53 5.64 1.58 -11.56
CA LEU A 53 5.86 0.43 -10.69
C LEU A 53 4.83 -0.71 -10.90
N ASP A 54 3.98 -0.62 -11.94
CA ASP A 54 2.87 -1.56 -12.16
C ASP A 54 3.34 -3.01 -12.38
N ASP A 55 4.56 -3.19 -12.89
CA ASP A 55 5.16 -4.52 -13.07
C ASP A 55 5.31 -5.29 -11.75
N TRP A 56 5.33 -4.59 -10.59
CA TRP A 56 5.33 -5.24 -9.27
C TRP A 56 4.06 -6.06 -9.05
N ALA A 57 2.94 -5.66 -9.65
CA ALA A 57 1.67 -6.37 -9.52
C ALA A 57 1.62 -7.73 -10.25
N ALA A 58 2.72 -8.16 -10.88
CA ALA A 58 2.84 -9.50 -11.46
C ALA A 58 2.89 -10.63 -10.41
N THR A 59 3.07 -10.29 -9.13
CA THR A 59 3.08 -11.26 -8.01
C THR A 59 2.18 -10.79 -6.87
N PRO A 60 1.67 -11.69 -6.01
CA PRO A 60 0.81 -11.29 -4.89
C PRO A 60 1.49 -10.32 -3.92
N LEU A 61 2.74 -10.59 -3.56
CA LEU A 61 3.51 -9.76 -2.64
C LEU A 61 3.92 -8.43 -3.28
N GLY A 62 4.26 -8.43 -4.57
CA GLY A 62 4.57 -7.19 -5.28
C GLY A 62 3.34 -6.30 -5.45
N ALA A 63 2.17 -6.88 -5.75
CA ALA A 63 0.90 -6.16 -5.76
C ALA A 63 0.58 -5.57 -4.37
N LEU A 64 0.74 -6.35 -3.30
CA LEU A 64 0.56 -5.86 -1.93
C LEU A 64 1.49 -4.68 -1.61
N ALA A 65 2.78 -4.77 -1.97
CA ALA A 65 3.72 -3.67 -1.77
C ALA A 65 3.30 -2.41 -2.55
N LEU A 66 2.83 -2.57 -3.78
CA LEU A 66 2.32 -1.47 -4.60
C LEU A 66 1.06 -0.84 -3.99
N LEU A 67 0.14 -1.65 -3.46
CA LEU A 67 -1.05 -1.16 -2.74
C LEU A 67 -0.66 -0.34 -1.51
N LEU A 68 0.35 -0.74 -0.74
CA LEU A 68 0.84 0.05 0.38
C LEU A 68 1.36 1.42 -0.06
N VAL A 69 2.08 1.49 -1.18
CA VAL A 69 2.60 2.76 -1.74
C VAL A 69 1.49 3.64 -2.32
N LEU A 70 0.46 3.05 -2.93
CA LEU A 70 -0.64 3.78 -3.56
C LEU A 70 -1.75 4.18 -2.59
N ASP A 71 -2.01 3.39 -1.55
CA ASP A 71 -3.16 3.59 -0.65
C ASP A 71 -2.72 4.03 0.75
N GLN A 72 -1.78 3.31 1.38
CA GLN A 72 -1.43 3.56 2.78
C GLN A 72 -0.45 4.73 2.96
N PHE A 73 0.65 4.74 2.21
CA PHE A 73 1.69 5.78 2.36
C PHE A 73 1.15 7.20 2.10
N PRO A 74 0.31 7.47 1.10
CA PRO A 74 -0.28 8.79 0.91
C PRO A 74 -1.13 9.22 2.11
N ARG A 75 -1.89 8.30 2.73
CA ARG A 75 -2.69 8.56 3.95
C ARG A 75 -1.83 8.86 5.17
N ASN A 76 -0.64 8.29 5.27
CA ASN A 76 0.35 8.63 6.30
C ASN A 76 1.02 9.99 6.04
N LEU A 77 1.41 10.26 4.79
CA LEU A 77 2.24 11.42 4.45
C LEU A 77 1.45 12.72 4.26
N HIS A 78 0.18 12.63 3.83
CA HIS A 78 -0.67 13.76 3.45
C HIS A 78 -1.94 13.84 4.31
N ARG A 79 -1.81 13.60 5.63
CA ARG A 79 -2.96 13.55 6.56
C ARG A 79 -3.77 14.85 6.50
N GLY A 80 -5.05 14.72 6.19
CA GLY A 80 -5.99 15.86 6.11
C GLY A 80 -5.89 16.66 4.81
N GLU A 81 -5.11 16.19 3.83
CA GLU A 81 -4.94 16.83 2.53
C GLU A 81 -5.57 15.97 1.43
N ALA A 82 -6.06 16.61 0.36
CA ALA A 82 -6.58 15.90 -0.81
C ALA A 82 -5.54 14.98 -1.47
N ALA A 83 -4.25 15.27 -1.29
CA ALA A 83 -3.15 14.46 -1.81
C ALA A 83 -3.14 13.03 -1.24
N ALA A 84 -3.73 12.78 -0.06
CA ALA A 84 -3.85 11.44 0.52
C ALA A 84 -4.68 10.48 -0.35
N PHE A 85 -5.54 11.00 -1.22
CA PHE A 85 -6.48 10.23 -2.04
C PHE A 85 -6.09 10.21 -3.53
N ALA A 86 -4.97 10.85 -3.89
CA ALA A 86 -4.61 11.10 -5.29
C ALA A 86 -4.33 9.84 -6.12
N SER A 87 -4.11 8.70 -5.46
CA SER A 87 -3.79 7.40 -6.06
C SER A 87 -4.87 6.33 -5.81
N ASP A 88 -5.99 6.68 -5.16
CA ASP A 88 -7.01 5.69 -4.75
C ASP A 88 -7.61 4.92 -5.93
N ALA A 89 -7.90 5.61 -7.04
CA ALA A 89 -8.41 4.95 -8.25
C ALA A 89 -7.41 3.92 -8.81
N HIS A 90 -6.11 4.22 -8.71
CA HIS A 90 -5.07 3.30 -9.15
C HIS A 90 -4.93 2.13 -8.17
N ALA A 91 -4.91 2.40 -6.86
CA ALA A 91 -4.91 1.35 -5.84
C ALA A 91 -6.07 0.36 -6.03
N ARG A 92 -7.29 0.86 -6.30
CA ARG A 92 -8.45 0.02 -6.60
C ARG A 92 -8.24 -0.83 -7.84
N ALA A 93 -7.70 -0.27 -8.92
CA ALA A 93 -7.44 -1.04 -10.14
C ALA A 93 -6.45 -2.20 -9.90
N ILE A 94 -5.42 -1.99 -9.08
CA ILE A 94 -4.47 -3.05 -8.68
C ILE A 94 -5.18 -4.10 -7.81
N ALA A 95 -5.96 -3.68 -6.81
CA ALA A 95 -6.71 -4.58 -5.94
C ALA A 95 -7.68 -5.47 -6.73
N VAL A 96 -8.46 -4.89 -7.68
CA VAL A 96 -9.36 -5.64 -8.56
C VAL A 96 -8.62 -6.74 -9.32
N ARG A 97 -7.44 -6.46 -9.88
CA ARG A 97 -6.63 -7.46 -10.61
C ARG A 97 -6.15 -8.58 -9.68
N LEU A 98 -5.73 -8.24 -8.46
CA LEU A 98 -5.27 -9.21 -7.46
C LEU A 98 -6.40 -10.16 -7.06
N LEU A 99 -7.60 -9.63 -6.79
CA LEU A 99 -8.77 -10.42 -6.41
C LEU A 99 -9.32 -11.24 -7.59
N ALA A 100 -9.38 -10.67 -8.80
CA ALA A 100 -9.85 -11.38 -9.99
C ALA A 100 -8.99 -12.61 -10.32
N SER A 101 -7.71 -12.57 -9.98
CA SER A 101 -6.79 -13.71 -10.11
C SER A 101 -6.70 -14.60 -8.87
N GLN A 102 -7.49 -14.32 -7.82
CA GLN A 102 -7.49 -15.01 -6.52
C GLN A 102 -6.10 -15.05 -5.84
N GLN A 103 -5.20 -14.17 -6.25
CA GLN A 103 -3.84 -14.10 -5.71
C GLN A 103 -3.81 -13.52 -4.29
N ASP A 104 -4.85 -12.79 -3.90
CA ASP A 104 -5.06 -12.34 -2.52
C ASP A 104 -5.16 -13.51 -1.53
N LEU A 105 -5.61 -14.69 -1.99
CA LEU A 105 -5.67 -15.91 -1.16
C LEU A 105 -4.28 -16.46 -0.78
N LEU A 106 -3.23 -16.06 -1.50
CA LEU A 106 -1.84 -16.40 -1.20
C LEU A 106 -1.22 -15.48 -0.13
N LEU A 107 -1.90 -14.39 0.22
CA LEU A 107 -1.51 -13.51 1.31
C LEU A 107 -2.04 -14.03 2.64
N THR A 108 -1.31 -13.71 3.71
CA THR A 108 -1.81 -13.96 5.08
C THR A 108 -3.09 -13.15 5.34
N PRO A 109 -3.94 -13.56 6.31
CA PRO A 109 -5.13 -12.79 6.66
C PRO A 109 -4.80 -11.33 6.99
N THR A 110 -3.71 -11.08 7.73
CA THR A 110 -3.26 -9.73 8.12
C THR A 110 -2.82 -8.92 6.91
N GLN A 111 -2.08 -9.51 5.98
CA GLN A 111 -1.68 -8.85 4.72
C GLN A 111 -2.89 -8.52 3.84
N ARG A 112 -3.85 -9.44 3.78
CA ARG A 112 -5.02 -9.35 2.90
C ARG A 112 -5.92 -8.18 3.24
N VAL A 113 -5.92 -7.70 4.48
CA VAL A 113 -6.60 -6.45 4.86
C VAL A 113 -6.20 -5.30 3.92
N PHE A 114 -4.90 -5.15 3.64
CA PHE A 114 -4.40 -4.09 2.77
C PHE A 114 -4.70 -4.30 1.27
N ALA A 115 -5.06 -5.53 0.88
CA ALA A 115 -5.62 -5.79 -0.44
C ALA A 115 -7.08 -5.31 -0.58
N TYR A 116 -7.78 -5.17 0.55
CA TYR A 116 -9.21 -4.86 0.59
C TYR A 116 -9.51 -3.40 0.94
N LEU A 117 -8.65 -2.74 1.72
CA LEU A 117 -8.79 -1.33 2.09
C LEU A 117 -9.05 -0.37 0.91
N PRO A 118 -8.48 -0.54 -0.30
CA PRO A 118 -8.81 0.32 -1.43
C PRO A 118 -10.30 0.37 -1.78
N PHE A 119 -11.06 -0.70 -1.53
CA PHE A 119 -12.50 -0.76 -1.76
C PHE A 119 -13.28 -0.01 -0.66
N GLU A 120 -12.90 -0.19 0.60
CA GLU A 120 -13.52 0.51 1.74
C GLU A 120 -13.33 2.05 1.64
N HIS A 121 -12.24 2.49 1.00
CA HIS A 121 -11.97 3.90 0.74
C HIS A 121 -12.72 4.47 -0.47
N SER A 122 -13.45 3.65 -1.23
CA SER A 122 -14.26 4.12 -2.34
C SER A 122 -15.59 4.67 -1.85
N GLU A 123 -16.00 5.83 -2.35
CA GLU A 123 -17.33 6.40 -2.10
C GLU A 123 -18.42 5.78 -3.02
N ALA A 124 -18.06 4.85 -3.90
CA ALA A 124 -19.02 4.17 -4.77
C ALA A 124 -19.71 3.02 -4.03
N MET A 125 -21.05 3.02 -3.97
CA MET A 125 -21.85 1.94 -3.34
C MET A 125 -21.62 0.53 -3.94
N ALA A 126 -20.99 0.42 -5.12
CA ALA A 126 -20.65 -0.87 -5.72
C ALA A 126 -19.35 -1.48 -5.16
N ASP A 127 -18.56 -0.68 -4.44
CA ASP A 127 -17.29 -1.05 -3.82
C ASP A 127 -17.42 -1.26 -2.29
N GLN A 128 -18.63 -1.06 -1.71
CA GLN A 128 -18.99 -1.32 -0.30
C GLN A 128 -19.91 -2.54 -0.18
#